data_AF-A0A9P5XYR6-F1
#
_entry.id   AF-A0A9P5XYR6-F1
#
_cell.length_a   1.000
_cell.length_b   1.000
_cell.length_c   1.000
_cell.angle_alpha   90.00
_cell.angle_beta   90.00
_cell.angle_gamma   90.00
#
_symmetry.space_group_name_H-M   'P 1'
#
loop_
_entity.id
_entity.type
_entity.pdbx_description
1 polymer ?
#
loop_
_entity_poly.entity_id
_entity_poly.type
_entity_poly.pdbx_seq_one_letter_code
_entity_poly.pdbx_strand_id
1 'polypeptide(L)'
;VFIIDEIQYSFVGSIAPSVQPFNCSNAVLTYGSVDDLTTSRAFEGQVGVTKITVTIENGVTISGRLNMQLSPATSIFGGGTWTSN
;
A
#
# COMPACT_ATOMS: atom_id res chain seq x y z
N VAL A 1 -6.76 4.14 0.90
CA VAL A 1 -7.25 5.48 0.51
C VAL A 1 -6.61 6.49 1.44
N PHE A 2 -6.17 7.62 0.90
CA PHE A 2 -5.55 8.72 1.63
C PHE A 2 -6.19 10.02 1.18
N ILE A 3 -6.44 10.94 2.11
CA ILE A 3 -6.98 12.28 1.82
C ILE A 3 -5.83 13.27 1.98
N ILE A 4 -5.50 13.97 0.90
CA ILE A 4 -4.41 14.96 0.83
C ILE A 4 -4.99 16.21 0.20
N ASP A 5 -4.92 17.36 0.89
CA ASP A 5 -5.46 18.64 0.40
C ASP A 5 -6.91 18.52 -0.12
N GLU A 6 -7.75 17.80 0.63
CA GLU A 6 -9.17 17.50 0.31
C GLU A 6 -9.40 16.58 -0.89
N ILE A 7 -8.35 16.13 -1.58
CA ILE A 7 -8.42 15.20 -2.71
C ILE A 7 -8.24 13.76 -2.22
N GLN A 8 -9.08 12.84 -2.71
CA GLN A 8 -9.03 11.44 -2.33
C GLN A 8 -8.11 10.64 -3.27
N TYR A 9 -6.97 10.18 -2.76
CA TYR A 9 -6.04 9.30 -3.48
C TYR A 9 -6.24 7.83 -3.09
N SER A 10 -6.40 6.97 -4.10
CA SER A 10 -6.60 5.54 -3.93
C SER A 10 -5.61 4.75 -4.78
N PHE A 11 -4.81 3.89 -4.17
CA PHE A 11 -3.99 2.92 -4.89
C PHE A 11 -4.71 1.58 -4.91
N VAL A 12 -5.08 1.13 -6.11
CA VAL A 12 -5.83 -0.12 -6.31
C VAL A 12 -5.03 -1.03 -7.22
N GLY A 13 -4.83 -2.27 -6.79
CA GLY A 13 -3.98 -3.22 -7.50
C GLY A 13 -4.18 -4.65 -7.02
N SER A 14 -3.38 -5.55 -7.59
CA SER A 14 -3.31 -6.95 -7.19
C SER A 14 -1.97 -7.26 -6.52
N ILE A 15 -2.00 -8.13 -5.51
CA ILE A 15 -0.83 -8.61 -4.77
C ILE A 15 -0.60 -10.09 -5.08
N ALA A 16 0.67 -10.49 -5.15
CA ALA A 16 1.12 -11.87 -5.29
C ALA A 16 2.30 -12.14 -4.32
N PRO A 17 2.38 -13.32 -3.69
CA PRO A 17 1.37 -14.37 -3.64
C PRO A 17 0.10 -13.91 -2.91
N SER A 18 -1.02 -14.60 -3.12
CA SER A 18 -2.26 -14.35 -2.39
C SER A 18 -2.03 -14.57 -0.89
N VAL A 19 -2.45 -13.61 -0.08
CA VAL A 19 -2.39 -13.67 1.38
C VAL A 19 -3.80 -13.68 1.97
N GLN A 20 -3.90 -14.01 3.26
CA GLN A 20 -5.17 -13.94 3.98
C GLN A 20 -5.77 -12.52 3.90
N PRO A 21 -7.10 -12.36 3.78
CA PRO A 21 -7.73 -11.05 3.84
C PRO A 21 -7.43 -10.33 5.16
N PHE A 22 -6.97 -9.09 5.08
CA PHE A 22 -6.68 -8.24 6.24
C PHE A 22 -7.14 -6.80 5.97
N ASN A 23 -7.28 -6.00 7.02
CA ASN A 23 -7.59 -4.58 6.91
C ASN A 23 -6.58 -3.75 7.72
N CYS A 24 -6.27 -2.55 7.23
CA CYS A 24 -5.46 -1.55 7.93
C CYS A 24 -6.24 -0.24 7.99
N SER A 25 -6.62 0.21 9.19
CA SER A 25 -7.37 1.45 9.38
C SER A 25 -6.50 2.68 9.57
N ASN A 26 -5.24 2.51 10.00
CA ASN A 26 -4.29 3.59 10.26
C ASN A 26 -3.02 3.42 9.42
N ALA A 27 -3.19 3.46 8.09
CA ALA A 27 -2.05 3.43 7.18
C ALA A 27 -1.40 4.83 7.09
N VAL A 28 -0.08 4.86 6.99
CA VAL A 28 0.76 6.03 6.76
C VAL A 28 1.29 5.95 5.34
N LEU A 29 1.04 7.00 4.56
CA LEU A 29 1.60 7.21 3.24
C LEU A 29 2.81 8.15 3.34
N THR A 30 3.95 7.73 2.81
CA THR A 30 5.16 8.56 2.67
C THR A 30 5.41 8.76 1.19
N TYR A 31 5.44 10.01 0.74
CA TYR A 31 5.59 10.42 -0.65
C TYR A 31 6.40 11.72 -0.73
N GLY A 32 7.03 11.99 -1.88
CA GLY A 32 7.86 13.19 -2.08
C GLY A 32 7.05 14.36 -2.64
N SER A 33 6.29 14.11 -3.71
CA SER A 33 5.36 15.04 -4.34
C SER A 33 4.01 14.36 -4.58
N VAL A 34 2.94 15.14 -4.67
CA VAL A 34 1.60 14.65 -5.05
C VAL A 34 1.62 14.05 -6.47
N ASP A 35 2.55 14.49 -7.31
CA ASP A 35 2.79 13.93 -8.65
C ASP A 35 3.21 12.45 -8.60
N ASP A 36 3.78 12.00 -7.48
CA ASP A 36 4.15 10.60 -7.25
C ASP A 36 2.91 9.70 -7.04
N LEU A 37 1.76 10.28 -6.71
CA LEU A 37 0.50 9.58 -6.47
C LEU A 37 -0.34 9.46 -7.75
N THR A 38 0.34 9.15 -8.85
CA THR A 38 -0.24 9.06 -10.18
C THR A 38 0.23 7.78 -10.88
N THR A 39 -0.42 7.44 -11.99
CA THR A 39 -0.06 6.34 -12.91
C THR A 39 -0.16 4.92 -12.32
N SER A 40 0.08 3.92 -13.18
CA SER A 40 0.20 2.52 -12.79
C SER A 40 1.67 2.17 -12.57
N ARG A 41 1.97 1.49 -11.46
CA ARG A 41 3.33 1.14 -11.04
C ARG A 41 3.38 -0.22 -10.38
N ALA A 42 4.53 -0.87 -10.50
CA ALA A 42 4.80 -2.05 -9.69
C ALA A 42 5.14 -1.64 -8.25
N PHE A 43 4.97 -2.58 -7.33
CA PHE A 43 5.36 -2.44 -5.95
C PHE A 43 5.89 -3.76 -5.40
N GLU A 44 6.70 -3.64 -4.37
CA GLU A 44 7.17 -4.75 -3.55
C GLU A 44 6.89 -4.44 -2.08
N GLY A 45 6.77 -5.47 -1.24
CA GLY A 45 6.42 -5.26 0.15
C GLY A 45 6.46 -6.52 0.99
N GLN A 46 6.07 -6.34 2.25
CA GLN A 46 5.96 -7.41 3.21
C GLN A 46 4.68 -7.24 4.03
N VAL A 47 3.90 -8.31 4.06
CA VAL A 47 2.83 -8.50 5.03
C VAL A 47 3.46 -9.21 6.23
N GLY A 48 3.85 -8.43 7.23
CA GLY A 48 4.41 -8.93 8.48
C GLY A 48 3.32 -9.42 9.44
N VAL A 49 3.72 -9.78 10.66
CA VAL A 49 2.78 -10.35 11.64
C VAL A 49 1.76 -9.33 12.12
N THR A 50 2.16 -8.08 12.35
CA THR A 50 1.31 -7.02 12.90
C THR A 50 1.25 -5.78 12.02
N LYS A 51 2.05 -5.74 10.96
CA LYS A 51 2.20 -4.58 10.08
C LYS A 51 2.39 -5.00 8.63
N ILE A 52 1.96 -4.13 7.73
CA ILE A 52 2.27 -4.19 6.31
C ILE A 52 3.19 -3.03 5.94
N THR A 53 4.11 -3.29 5.03
CA THR A 53 4.89 -2.26 4.34
C THR A 53 4.88 -2.57 2.86
N VAL A 54 4.58 -1.57 2.03
CA VAL A 54 4.60 -1.62 0.56
C VAL A 54 5.42 -0.45 0.06
N THR A 55 6.37 -0.71 -0.82
CA THR A 55 7.19 0.27 -1.51
C THR A 55 6.86 0.19 -3.00
N ILE A 56 6.33 1.29 -3.53
CA ILE A 56 6.03 1.46 -4.95
C ILE A 56 7.31 1.89 -5.65
N GLU A 57 7.51 1.50 -6.91
CA GLU A 57 8.75 1.74 -7.68
C GLU A 57 9.24 3.19 -7.68
N ASN A 58 8.34 4.18 -7.58
CA ASN A 58 8.71 5.59 -7.52
C ASN A 58 9.10 6.09 -6.12
N GLY A 59 9.34 5.18 -5.18
CA GLY A 59 9.77 5.48 -3.81
C GLY A 59 8.64 5.78 -2.83
N VAL A 60 7.39 5.86 -3.29
CA VAL A 60 6.23 6.01 -2.41
C VAL A 60 6.10 4.78 -1.53
N THR A 61 5.97 5.00 -0.22
CA THR A 61 5.86 3.92 0.75
C THR A 61 4.53 3.99 1.49
N ILE A 62 3.82 2.87 1.57
CA ILE A 62 2.62 2.69 2.36
C ILE A 62 2.95 1.74 3.50
N SER A 63 2.70 2.14 4.74
CA SER A 63 2.84 1.26 5.89
C SER A 63 1.59 1.32 6.76
N GLY A 64 1.27 0.25 7.47
CA GLY A 64 0.07 0.23 8.32
C GLY A 64 0.09 -0.91 9.31
N ARG A 65 -0.61 -0.74 10.43
CA ARG A 65 -0.86 -1.84 11.36
C ARG A 65 -2.06 -2.66 10.89
N LEU A 66 -1.87 -3.98 10.89
CA LEU A 66 -2.92 -4.94 10.59
C LEU A 66 -3.92 -4.97 11.74
N ASN A 67 -5.21 -5.14 11.42
CA ASN A 67 -6.26 -5.35 12.40
C ASN A 67 -6.22 -6.74 13.06
N MET A 68 -5.36 -7.63 12.56
CA MET A 68 -5.18 -8.99 13.06
C MET A 68 -3.71 -9.41 12.94
N GLN A 69 -3.34 -10.47 13.66
CA GLN A 69 -2.02 -11.08 13.50
C GLN A 69 -2.04 -12.05 12.32
N LEU A 70 -1.14 -11.84 11.36
CA LEU A 70 -0.91 -12.77 10.25
C LEU A 70 0.36 -13.60 10.53
N SER A 71 0.36 -14.88 10.18
CA SER A 71 1.56 -15.71 10.33
C SER A 71 1.55 -16.82 9.30
N PRO A 72 2.67 -17.09 8.59
CA PRO A 72 3.95 -16.40 8.69
C PRO A 72 3.97 -15.02 7.98
N ALA A 73 5.00 -14.23 8.26
CA ALA A 73 5.26 -13.02 7.46
C ALA A 73 5.51 -13.42 5.99
N THR A 74 4.88 -12.72 5.07
CA THR A 74 4.90 -13.04 3.63
C THR A 74 5.37 -11.83 2.84
N SER A 75 6.39 -12.03 2.00
CA SER A 75 6.80 -11.02 1.02
C SER A 75 5.80 -11.01 -0.12
N ILE A 76 5.40 -9.81 -0.55
CA ILE A 76 4.43 -9.58 -1.61
C ILE A 76 5.01 -8.67 -2.69
N PHE A 77 4.55 -8.84 -3.91
CA PHE A 77 4.81 -7.96 -5.04
C PHE A 77 3.56 -7.84 -5.90
N GLY A 78 3.50 -6.84 -6.76
CA GLY A 78 2.35 -6.67 -7.63
C GLY A 78 2.37 -5.36 -8.39
N GLY A 79 1.22 -5.02 -8.96
CA GLY A 79 1.01 -3.78 -9.68
C GLY A 79 -0.30 -3.13 -9.24
N GLY A 80 -0.29 -1.80 -9.17
CA GLY A 80 -1.48 -1.03 -8.85
C GLY A 80 -1.48 0.32 -9.55
N THR A 81 -2.63 0.96 -9.53
CA THR A 81 -2.85 2.24 -10.18
C THR A 81 -3.37 3.22 -9.14
N TRP A 82 -2.79 4.41 -9.14
CA TRP A 82 -3.32 5.54 -8.39
C TRP A 82 -4.51 6.17 -9.12
N THR A 83 -5.58 6.43 -8.38
CA THR A 83 -6.71 7.23 -8.81
C THR A 83 -6.95 8.36 -7.83
N SER A 84 -7.30 9.55 -8.34
CA SER A 84 -7.67 10.73 -7.55
C SER A 84 -9.10 11.15 -7.88
N ASN A 85 -9.91 11.41 -6.85
CA ASN A 85 -11.26 11.97 -6.98
C ASN A 85 -11.38 13.27 -6.19
#